data_AF-A0A328SCD1-F1
#
_entry.id   AF-A0A328SCD1-F1
#
_cell.length_a   1.000
_cell.length_b   1.000
_cell.length_c   1.000
_cell.angle_alpha   90.00
_cell.angle_beta   90.00
_cell.angle_gamma   90.00
#
_symmetry.space_group_name_H-M   'P 1'
#
loop_
_entity.id
_entity.type
_entity.pdbx_description
1 polymer ?
#
loop_
_entity_poly.entity_id
_entity_poly.type
_entity_poly.pdbx_seq_one_letter_code
_entity_poly.pdbx_strand_id
1 'polypeptide(L)'
;MEIDNILDALIMDGVEEIIQYCNCTYDDEQLNFRLINDDIGVIDEIEYEISEDEWSMDYDMENANEKVQMMINAIDKAPFEVFHKSDVGAKLKLNHESIKEQNIPNHLKTEFYVDEEGPIEFTLVKNVIKLE
;
A
#
# COMPACT_ATOMS: atom_id res chain seq x y z
N MET A 1 5.74 -17.64 -7.22
CA MET A 1 6.75 -18.05 -6.21
C MET A 1 6.83 -16.94 -5.17
N GLU A 2 6.82 -17.26 -3.88
CA GLU A 2 6.99 -16.24 -2.83
C GLU A 2 8.46 -15.85 -2.69
N ILE A 3 8.72 -14.55 -2.50
CA ILE A 3 10.06 -13.99 -2.29
C ILE A 3 10.05 -13.00 -1.14
N ASP A 4 11.16 -12.91 -0.41
CA ASP A 4 11.28 -12.00 0.74
C ASP A 4 11.61 -10.57 0.30
N ASN A 5 12.35 -10.40 -0.80
CA ASN A 5 12.75 -9.11 -1.32
C ASN A 5 12.49 -8.96 -2.83
N ILE A 6 11.90 -7.85 -3.26
CA ILE A 6 11.62 -7.59 -4.69
C ILE A 6 12.88 -7.58 -5.57
N LEU A 7 14.04 -7.19 -5.01
CA LEU A 7 15.30 -7.19 -5.73
C LEU A 7 15.76 -8.60 -6.12
N ASP A 8 15.28 -9.62 -5.41
CA ASP A 8 15.55 -11.02 -5.77
C ASP A 8 14.84 -11.40 -7.08
N ALA A 9 13.70 -10.77 -7.40
CA ALA A 9 13.02 -10.98 -8.68
C ALA A 9 13.84 -10.43 -9.85
N LEU A 10 14.47 -9.26 -9.69
CA LEU A 10 15.22 -8.57 -10.76
C LEU A 10 16.46 -9.34 -11.25
N ILE A 11 16.93 -10.32 -10.47
CA ILE A 11 18.06 -11.17 -10.82
C ILE A 11 17.63 -12.55 -11.35
N MET A 12 16.33 -12.84 -11.35
CA MET A 12 15.77 -14.10 -11.84
C MET A 12 15.42 -13.99 -13.34
N ASP A 13 15.68 -15.07 -14.07
CA ASP A 13 15.33 -15.16 -15.49
C ASP A 13 13.86 -15.58 -15.64
N GLY A 14 13.14 -14.96 -16.58
CA GLY A 14 11.74 -15.28 -16.90
C GLY A 14 10.68 -14.76 -15.92
N VAL A 15 10.95 -13.67 -15.19
CA VAL A 15 9.92 -12.98 -14.39
C VAL A 15 8.99 -12.20 -15.31
N GLU A 16 7.69 -12.48 -15.25
CA GLU A 16 6.66 -11.74 -16.00
C GLU A 16 6.11 -10.57 -15.17
N GLU A 17 5.77 -10.84 -13.90
CA GLU A 17 5.12 -9.88 -13.01
C GLU A 17 5.57 -10.10 -11.57
N ILE A 18 5.64 -9.01 -10.81
CA ILE A 18 5.88 -9.04 -9.37
C ILE A 18 4.67 -8.46 -8.64
N ILE A 19 3.99 -9.31 -7.88
CA ILE A 19 2.80 -8.96 -7.10
C ILE A 19 3.20 -8.75 -5.65
N GLN A 20 3.02 -7.53 -5.15
CA GLN A 20 3.25 -7.19 -3.75
C GLN A 20 1.90 -7.07 -3.04
N TYR A 21 1.62 -7.95 -2.09
CA TYR A 21 0.39 -7.89 -1.32
C TYR A 21 0.61 -7.05 -0.08
N CYS A 22 -0.30 -6.11 0.11
CA CYS A 22 -0.18 -5.02 1.04
C CYS A 22 -1.44 -4.89 1.88
N ASN A 23 -1.26 -4.24 3.01
CA ASN A 23 -2.30 -3.98 3.97
C ASN A 23 -2.25 -2.51 4.40
N CYS A 24 -3.41 -1.87 4.47
CA CYS A 24 -3.58 -0.53 5.00
C CYS A 24 -4.49 -0.59 6.22
N THR A 25 -4.06 0.00 7.34
CA THR A 25 -4.86 0.09 8.57
C THR A 25 -5.09 1.52 8.99
N TYR A 26 -6.29 1.82 9.45
CA TYR A 26 -6.65 3.09 10.08
C TYR A 26 -7.88 2.92 10.97
N ASP A 27 -7.81 3.35 12.24
CA ASP A 27 -8.92 3.32 13.20
C ASP A 27 -9.65 1.95 13.24
N ASP A 28 -8.89 0.90 13.58
CA ASP A 28 -9.28 -0.52 13.62
C ASP A 28 -9.81 -1.13 12.31
N GLU A 29 -9.97 -0.34 11.25
CA GLU A 29 -10.31 -0.82 9.91
C GLU A 29 -9.07 -1.26 9.14
N GLN A 30 -9.29 -2.22 8.25
CA GLN A 30 -8.24 -2.85 7.47
C GLN A 30 -8.68 -2.96 6.01
N LEU A 31 -7.81 -2.54 5.10
CA LEU A 31 -7.96 -2.65 3.66
C LEU A 31 -6.79 -3.44 3.08
N ASN A 32 -7.07 -4.51 2.36
CA ASN A 32 -6.06 -5.27 1.63
C ASN A 32 -6.01 -4.79 0.18
N PHE A 33 -4.81 -4.62 -0.34
CA PHE A 33 -4.58 -4.25 -1.73
C PHE A 33 -3.29 -4.90 -2.23
N ARG A 34 -3.09 -4.97 -3.54
CA ARG A 34 -1.88 -5.49 -4.15
C ARG A 34 -1.36 -4.52 -5.21
N LEU A 35 -0.04 -4.47 -5.31
CA LEU A 35 0.68 -3.74 -6.34
C LEU A 35 1.13 -4.77 -7.38
N ILE A 36 0.78 -4.53 -8.64
CA ILE A 36 1.27 -5.29 -9.78
C ILE A 36 2.42 -4.48 -10.37
N ASN A 37 3.60 -5.08 -10.36
CA ASN A 37 4.80 -4.48 -10.92
C ASN A 37 5.24 -5.28 -12.15
N ASP A 38 5.84 -4.57 -13.10
CA ASP A 38 6.51 -5.16 -14.25
C ASP A 38 7.77 -5.96 -13.85
N ASP A 39 8.44 -6.53 -14.85
CA ASP A 39 9.66 -7.33 -14.70
C ASP A 39 10.86 -6.54 -14.16
N ILE A 40 10.80 -5.19 -14.19
CA ILE A 40 11.83 -4.29 -13.67
C ILE A 40 11.45 -3.63 -12.33
N GLY A 41 10.29 -3.98 -11.75
CA GLY A 41 9.84 -3.52 -10.44
C GLY A 41 9.20 -2.13 -10.43
N VAL A 42 8.68 -1.67 -11.58
CA VAL A 42 7.86 -0.47 -11.69
C VAL A 42 6.40 -0.86 -11.46
N ILE A 43 5.70 -0.13 -10.59
CA ILE A 43 4.26 -0.35 -10.35
C ILE A 43 3.47 0.03 -11.59
N ASP A 44 2.76 -0.94 -12.16
CA ASP A 44 1.82 -0.76 -13.26
C ASP A 44 0.40 -0.52 -12.74
N GLU A 45 -0.05 -1.36 -11.80
CA GLU A 45 -1.44 -1.36 -11.33
C GLU A 45 -1.56 -1.53 -9.82
N ILE A 46 -2.62 -0.96 -9.24
CA ILE A 46 -3.03 -1.17 -7.86
C ILE A 46 -4.42 -1.79 -7.88
N GLU A 47 -4.58 -2.93 -7.22
CA GLU A 47 -5.87 -3.61 -7.10
C GLU A 47 -6.23 -3.82 -5.64
N TYR A 48 -7.49 -3.62 -5.32
CA TYR A 48 -8.05 -3.77 -3.99
C TYR A 48 -8.78 -5.11 -3.87
N GLU A 49 -8.70 -5.74 -2.69
CA GLU A 49 -9.46 -6.95 -2.42
C GLU A 49 -10.95 -6.60 -2.23
N ILE A 50 -11.81 -7.12 -3.09
CA ILE A 50 -13.27 -6.88 -3.05
C ILE A 50 -14.05 -8.06 -2.48
N SER A 51 -13.51 -9.27 -2.59
CA SER A 51 -14.01 -10.47 -1.92
C SER A 51 -12.89 -11.50 -1.77
N GLU A 52 -13.14 -12.62 -1.09
CA GLU A 52 -12.15 -13.70 -0.95
C GLU A 52 -11.71 -14.17 -2.34
N ASP A 53 -10.42 -13.99 -2.65
CA ASP A 53 -9.77 -14.26 -3.94
C ASP A 53 -10.14 -13.34 -5.12
N GLU A 54 -10.90 -12.27 -4.90
CA GLU A 54 -11.31 -11.32 -5.94
C GLU A 54 -10.67 -9.95 -5.74
N TRP A 55 -10.02 -9.45 -6.80
CA TRP A 55 -9.24 -8.20 -6.79
C TRP A 55 -9.68 -7.32 -7.95
N SER A 56 -9.76 -6.01 -7.70
CA SER A 56 -10.24 -5.03 -8.69
C SER A 56 -9.54 -3.69 -8.52
N MET A 57 -9.26 -2.99 -9.63
CA MET A 57 -8.83 -1.58 -9.60
C MET A 57 -9.96 -0.66 -9.11
N ASP A 58 -11.20 -1.00 -9.44
CA ASP A 58 -12.39 -0.25 -9.03
C ASP A 58 -12.91 -0.80 -7.71
N TYR A 59 -12.67 -0.08 -6.62
CA TYR A 59 -13.29 -0.35 -5.32
C TYR A 59 -14.66 0.33 -5.23
N ASP A 60 -15.63 -0.33 -4.60
CA ASP A 60 -16.98 0.21 -4.39
C ASP A 60 -16.98 1.31 -3.30
N MET A 61 -16.59 2.51 -3.71
CA MET A 61 -16.52 3.70 -2.84
C MET A 61 -17.88 4.13 -2.31
N GLU A 62 -18.99 3.79 -2.99
CA GLU A 62 -20.34 4.18 -2.55
C GLU A 62 -20.79 3.40 -1.31
N ASN A 63 -20.37 2.12 -1.22
CA ASN A 63 -20.70 1.24 -0.09
C ASN A 63 -19.57 1.13 0.95
N ALA A 64 -18.40 1.68 0.67
CA ALA A 64 -17.27 1.76 1.60
C ALA A 64 -17.60 2.65 2.82
N ASN A 65 -17.13 2.28 4.02
CA ASN A 65 -17.19 3.18 5.18
C ASN A 65 -16.20 4.36 5.01
N GLU A 66 -16.40 5.46 5.74
CA GLU A 66 -15.59 6.68 5.61
C GLU A 66 -14.08 6.43 5.81
N LYS A 67 -13.72 5.54 6.74
CA LYS A 67 -12.33 5.19 7.07
C LYS A 67 -11.65 4.46 5.91
N VAL A 68 -12.34 3.50 5.30
CA VAL A 68 -11.88 2.78 4.10
C VAL A 68 -11.77 3.73 2.92
N GLN A 69 -12.74 4.62 2.72
CA GLN A 69 -12.65 5.66 1.69
C GLN A 69 -11.43 6.56 1.89
N MET A 70 -11.11 6.93 3.14
CA MET A 70 -9.90 7.69 3.46
C MET A 70 -8.63 6.91 3.13
N MET A 71 -8.57 5.61 3.44
CA MET A 71 -7.43 4.76 3.10
C MET A 71 -7.22 4.65 1.59
N ILE A 72 -8.28 4.41 0.81
CA ILE A 72 -8.22 4.32 -0.65
C ILE A 72 -7.74 5.66 -1.25
N ASN A 73 -8.36 6.77 -0.83
CA ASN A 73 -7.94 8.09 -1.27
C ASN A 73 -6.48 8.41 -0.89
N ALA A 74 -5.99 7.92 0.25
CA ALA A 74 -4.60 8.10 0.65
C ALA A 74 -3.65 7.27 -0.21
N ILE A 75 -4.05 6.06 -0.60
CA ILE A 75 -3.28 5.18 -1.50
C ILE A 75 -3.20 5.80 -2.89
N ASP A 76 -4.34 6.15 -3.50
CA ASP A 76 -4.42 6.66 -4.87
C ASP A 76 -3.71 8.02 -5.06
N LYS A 77 -3.67 8.85 -4.01
CA LYS A 77 -2.99 10.16 -4.05
C LYS A 77 -1.50 10.07 -3.71
N ALA A 78 -1.03 8.93 -3.18
CA ALA A 78 0.36 8.80 -2.80
C ALA A 78 1.25 8.62 -4.05
N PRO A 79 2.44 9.25 -4.11
CA PRO A 79 3.37 9.01 -5.19
C PRO A 79 3.77 7.53 -5.25
N PHE A 80 3.73 6.89 -6.42
CA PHE A 80 4.01 5.46 -6.53
C PHE A 80 5.34 5.04 -5.89
N GLU A 81 6.35 5.92 -5.88
CA GLU A 81 7.65 5.65 -5.27
C GLU A 81 7.58 5.33 -3.77
N VAL A 82 6.52 5.76 -3.07
CA VAL A 82 6.35 5.46 -1.64
C VAL A 82 6.11 3.97 -1.39
N PHE A 83 5.55 3.27 -2.38
CA PHE A 83 5.20 1.87 -2.32
C PHE A 83 6.33 0.93 -2.76
N HIS A 84 7.42 1.47 -3.33
CA HIS A 84 8.65 0.72 -3.62
C HIS A 84 9.36 0.31 -2.31
N LYS A 85 8.79 -0.66 -1.61
CA LYS A 85 9.36 -1.30 -0.43
C LYS A 85 9.90 -2.65 -0.82
N SER A 86 11.17 -2.84 -0.50
CA SER A 86 11.90 -4.04 -0.88
C SER A 86 11.58 -5.20 0.06
N ASP A 87 11.39 -4.93 1.36
CA ASP A 87 11.33 -5.97 2.40
C ASP A 87 9.91 -6.25 2.90
N VAL A 88 9.53 -7.53 2.96
CA VAL A 88 8.32 -7.96 3.67
C VAL A 88 8.32 -7.46 5.12
N GLY A 89 7.20 -6.88 5.55
CA GLY A 89 7.03 -6.26 6.86
C GLY A 89 7.39 -4.77 6.90
N ALA A 90 7.87 -4.19 5.79
CA ALA A 90 8.09 -2.75 5.71
C ALA A 90 6.80 -1.97 5.93
N LYS A 91 6.86 -0.97 6.81
CA LYS A 91 5.73 -0.10 7.16
C LYS A 91 5.96 1.33 6.68
N LEU A 92 4.89 1.98 6.26
CA LEU A 92 4.89 3.39 5.88
C LEU A 92 3.62 4.09 6.36
N LYS A 93 3.72 5.36 6.73
CA LYS A 93 2.55 6.18 7.02
C LYS A 93 2.11 6.89 5.74
N LEU A 94 0.80 6.93 5.49
CA LEU A 94 0.21 7.67 4.38
C LEU A 94 -0.46 8.95 4.89
N ASN A 95 -0.47 9.97 4.05
CA ASN A 95 -1.14 11.23 4.34
C ASN A 95 -2.50 11.28 3.66
N HIS A 96 -3.51 11.81 4.36
CA HIS A 96 -4.81 12.12 3.80
C HIS A 96 -5.22 13.53 4.22
N GLU A 97 -5.95 14.25 3.37
CA GLU A 97 -6.32 15.66 3.62
C GLU A 97 -7.20 15.86 4.87
N SER A 98 -7.95 14.82 5.25
CA SER A 98 -8.76 14.80 6.47
C SER A 98 -7.92 14.63 7.74
N ILE A 99 -6.72 14.03 7.64
CA ILE A 99 -5.80 13.85 8.76
C ILE A 99 -4.96 15.11 8.85
N LYS A 100 -5.29 15.98 9.80
CA LYS A 100 -4.68 17.30 9.93
C LYS A 100 -3.39 17.28 10.73
N GLU A 101 -2.59 18.30 10.49
CA GLU A 101 -1.30 18.52 11.13
C GLU A 101 -1.45 18.62 12.65
N GLN A 102 -0.69 17.81 13.38
CA GLN A 102 -0.60 17.89 14.84
C GLN A 102 -0.11 19.29 15.23
N ASN A 103 -0.67 19.87 16.31
CA ASN A 103 -0.07 21.04 16.96
C ASN A 103 1.18 20.63 17.76
N ILE A 104 2.15 20.01 17.08
CA ILE A 104 3.45 19.64 17.63
C ILE A 104 4.43 20.81 17.47
N PRO A 105 5.28 21.08 18.48
CA PRO A 105 6.35 22.06 18.35
C PRO A 105 7.17 21.84 17.08
N ASN A 106 7.60 22.91 16.41
CA ASN A 106 8.31 22.84 15.12
C ASN A 106 9.51 21.87 15.07
N HIS A 107 10.17 21.63 16.21
CA HIS A 107 11.31 20.72 16.31
C HIS A 107 10.92 19.23 16.36
N LEU A 108 9.63 18.92 16.41
CA LEU A 108 9.05 17.57 16.39
C LEU A 108 8.18 17.32 15.15
N LYS A 109 8.06 18.29 14.23
CA LYS A 109 7.24 18.15 13.01
C LYS A 109 7.69 16.92 12.21
N THR A 110 6.75 16.00 11.98
CA THR A 110 6.92 14.84 11.09
C THR A 110 6.40 15.16 9.70
N GLU A 111 6.94 14.50 8.67
CA GLU A 111 6.45 14.62 7.27
C GLU A 111 5.07 13.96 7.07
N PHE A 112 4.53 13.33 8.11
CA PHE A 112 3.25 12.63 8.11
C PHE A 112 2.32 13.18 9.18
N TYR A 113 1.03 13.25 8.85
CA TYR A 113 -0.03 13.67 9.76
C TYR A 113 -0.57 12.48 10.55
N VAL A 114 -0.99 12.74 11.79
CA VAL A 114 -1.52 11.73 12.73
C VAL A 114 -2.58 12.42 13.59
N ASP A 115 -3.80 11.90 13.63
CA ASP A 115 -4.88 12.44 14.46
C ASP A 115 -5.10 11.61 15.74
N GLU A 116 -6.28 11.72 16.36
CA GLU A 116 -6.63 11.00 17.59
C GLU A 116 -6.77 9.49 17.38
N GLU A 117 -7.09 9.05 16.16
CA GLU A 117 -7.26 7.64 15.79
C GLU A 117 -5.94 6.99 15.33
N GLY A 118 -4.95 7.82 14.99
CA GLY A 118 -3.60 7.39 14.64
C GLY A 118 -3.26 7.65 13.17
N PRO A 119 -2.16 7.06 12.66
CA PRO A 119 -1.80 7.18 11.25
C PRO A 119 -2.59 6.21 10.39
N ILE A 120 -2.79 6.57 9.11
CA ILE A 120 -3.00 5.56 8.07
C ILE A 120 -1.66 4.84 7.88
N GLU A 121 -1.60 3.55 8.20
CA GLU A 121 -0.39 2.75 8.13
C GLU A 121 -0.49 1.68 7.04
N PHE A 122 0.41 1.77 6.08
CA PHE A 122 0.68 0.76 5.06
C PHE A 122 1.69 -0.26 5.59
N THR A 123 1.48 -1.54 5.28
CA THR A 123 2.42 -2.64 5.52
C THR A 123 2.51 -3.55 4.29
N LEU A 124 3.74 -3.83 3.83
CA LEU A 124 4.00 -4.88 2.84
C LEU A 124 3.94 -6.26 3.52
N VAL A 125 3.04 -7.14 3.08
CA VAL A 125 2.76 -8.43 3.74
C VAL A 125 3.48 -9.60 3.10
N LYS A 126 3.54 -9.63 1.77
CA LYS A 126 4.22 -10.69 1.01
C LYS A 126 4.51 -10.24 -0.42
N ASN A 127 5.56 -10.78 -1.03
CA ASN A 127 5.84 -10.61 -2.45
C ASN A 127 5.72 -11.95 -3.16
N VAL A 128 5.11 -11.96 -4.35
CA VAL A 128 4.94 -13.14 -5.18
C VAL A 128 5.33 -12.79 -6.62
N ILE A 129 6.18 -13.60 -7.23
CA ILE A 129 6.53 -13.48 -8.65
C ILE A 129 5.76 -14.50 -9.49
N LYS A 130 5.37 -14.09 -10.70
CA LYS A 130 4.95 -14.98 -11.78
C LYS A 130 6.13 -15.22 -12.72
N LEU A 131 6.31 -16.47 -13.10
CA LEU A 131 7.36 -16.92 -14.02
C LEU A 131 6.70 -17.48 -15.28
N GLU A 132 7.34 -17.30 -16.43
CA GLU A 132 6.98 -17.93 -17.72
C GLU A 132 7.17 -19.46 -17.71
#